data_AF-A0A536K630-F1
#
_entry.id   AF-A0A536K630-F1
#
_cell.length_a   1.000
_cell.length_b   1.000
_cell.length_c   1.000
_cell.angle_alpha   90.00
_cell.angle_beta   90.00
_cell.angle_gamma   90.00
#
_symmetry.space_group_name_H-M   'P 1'
#
loop_
_entity.id
_entity.type
_entity.pdbx_description
1 polymer ?
#
loop_
_entity_poly.entity_id
_entity_poly.type
_entity_poly.pdbx_seq_one_letter_code
_entity_poly.pdbx_strand_id
1 'polypeptide(L)'
;MWRELRDELKDRGFEVVTVALETRGWKEARRWIDAAQPEHPSLLDATHLLGELYGIVNVPTGVWIDEQGLLVRPPEPAFPGRPAFLDQPLPDTVNPRLRGVLTEARKLNMEGDRYAAALRDWVAQGADSPYALGPEEVARRLGERSPEACRAAAHFELAQNLEGEAAVVHFKEAHRLQPRNWAYKRQAWSLVDRTQAPNAIYPTGWLEEVRALGAEFYYPPLEFEPEQR
;
A
#
# COMPACT_ATOMS: atom_id res chain seq x y z
N MET A 1 9.08 -13.15 -3.79
CA MET A 1 9.01 -11.90 -4.57
C MET A 1 9.86 -10.77 -4.00
N TRP A 2 9.46 -10.00 -2.98
CA TRP A 2 10.34 -8.92 -2.46
C TRP A 2 11.70 -9.42 -1.98
N ARG A 3 11.72 -10.56 -1.27
CA ARG A 3 12.97 -11.24 -0.89
C ARG A 3 13.85 -11.58 -2.11
N GLU A 4 13.27 -12.18 -3.15
CA GLU A 4 14.00 -12.55 -4.37
C GLU A 4 14.58 -11.34 -5.09
N LEU A 5 13.79 -10.27 -5.25
CA LEU A 5 14.27 -9.03 -5.88
C LEU A 5 15.39 -8.37 -5.05
N ARG A 6 15.29 -8.41 -3.72
CA ARG A 6 16.34 -7.94 -2.82
C ARG A 6 17.59 -8.80 -2.95
N ASP A 7 17.47 -10.13 -2.94
CA ASP A 7 18.61 -11.04 -3.07
C ASP A 7 19.33 -10.91 -4.41
N GLU A 8 18.59 -10.61 -5.48
CA GLU A 8 19.15 -10.30 -6.79
C GLU A 8 20.01 -9.04 -6.78
N LEU A 9 19.63 -8.02 -5.99
CA LEU A 9 20.16 -6.66 -6.11
C LEU A 9 21.07 -6.22 -4.95
N LYS A 10 21.06 -6.93 -3.82
CA LYS A 10 21.73 -6.52 -2.58
C LYS A 10 23.23 -6.25 -2.71
N ASP A 11 23.92 -7.02 -3.55
CA ASP A 11 25.37 -6.88 -3.77
C ASP A 11 25.72 -5.63 -4.60
N ARG A 12 24.72 -4.89 -5.08
CA ARG A 12 24.88 -3.61 -5.82
C ARG A 12 24.49 -2.39 -4.99
N GLY A 13 24.50 -2.50 -3.66
CA GLY A 13 24.16 -1.38 -2.76
C GLY A 13 22.65 -1.14 -2.59
N PHE A 14 21.81 -2.08 -3.00
CA PHE A 14 20.35 -1.98 -2.85
C PHE A 14 19.85 -2.67 -1.58
N GLU A 15 18.90 -2.05 -0.89
CA GLU A 15 18.20 -2.68 0.23
C GLU A 15 16.69 -2.42 0.17
N VAL A 16 15.90 -3.40 0.63
CA VAL A 16 14.46 -3.27 0.81
C VAL A 16 14.16 -3.09 2.29
N VAL A 17 13.35 -2.12 2.65
CA VAL A 17 12.76 -2.07 4.00
C VAL A 17 11.25 -2.23 3.84
N THR A 18 10.70 -3.28 4.45
CA THR A 18 9.25 -3.48 4.47
C THR A 18 8.65 -2.92 5.74
N VAL A 19 7.51 -2.25 5.64
CA VAL A 19 6.81 -1.69 6.79
C VAL A 19 5.35 -2.13 6.76
N ALA A 20 4.91 -2.82 7.81
CA ALA A 20 3.51 -3.20 7.97
C ALA A 20 2.73 -2.05 8.64
N LEU A 21 1.73 -1.50 7.94
CA LEU A 21 0.76 -0.57 8.52
C LEU A 21 -0.32 -1.40 9.25
N GLU A 22 -0.19 -1.57 10.56
CA GLU A 22 -1.07 -2.44 11.36
C GLU A 22 -1.20 -1.95 12.81
N THR A 23 -2.39 -1.49 13.16
CA THR A 23 -2.67 -0.91 14.48
C THR A 23 -2.87 -1.94 15.59
N ARG A 24 -3.05 -3.23 15.25
CA ARG A 24 -3.10 -4.33 16.23
C ARG A 24 -1.74 -4.73 16.78
N GLY A 25 -0.67 -4.10 16.29
CA GLY A 25 0.67 -4.30 16.80
C GLY A 25 1.41 -5.49 16.19
N TRP A 26 2.62 -5.70 16.70
CA TRP A 26 3.62 -6.58 16.11
C TRP A 26 3.17 -8.02 15.89
N LYS A 27 2.36 -8.58 16.81
CA LYS A 27 1.91 -9.98 16.71
C LYS A 27 1.14 -10.26 15.43
N GLU A 28 0.37 -9.29 14.94
CA GLU A 28 -0.46 -9.47 13.74
C GLU A 28 0.33 -9.33 12.44
N ALA A 29 1.33 -8.45 12.41
CA ALA A 29 2.27 -8.34 11.30
C ALA A 29 3.23 -9.54 11.25
N ARG A 30 3.73 -9.96 12.42
CA ARG A 30 4.80 -10.96 12.53
C ARG A 30 4.46 -12.30 11.89
N ARG A 31 3.22 -12.79 12.00
CA ARG A 31 2.84 -14.06 11.36
C ARG A 31 3.07 -14.08 9.84
N TRP A 32 2.90 -12.93 9.19
CA TRP A 32 3.12 -12.79 7.74
C TRP A 32 4.60 -12.59 7.42
N ILE A 33 5.31 -11.82 8.26
CA ILE A 33 6.75 -11.60 8.15
C ILE A 33 7.50 -12.94 8.31
N ASP A 34 7.21 -13.69 9.38
CA ASP A 34 7.82 -14.99 9.67
C ASP A 34 7.54 -15.99 8.53
N ALA A 35 6.32 -16.00 7.98
CA ALA A 35 5.97 -16.85 6.83
C ALA A 35 6.71 -16.46 5.55
N ALA A 36 6.99 -15.16 5.35
CA ALA A 36 7.71 -14.66 4.20
C ALA A 36 9.23 -14.87 4.30
N GLN A 37 9.76 -15.17 5.50
CA GLN A 37 11.19 -15.36 5.78
C GLN A 37 12.08 -14.33 5.07
N PRO A 38 11.88 -13.01 5.29
CA PRO A 38 12.69 -11.99 4.64
C PRO A 38 14.11 -11.96 5.21
N GLU A 39 15.10 -11.70 4.34
CA GLU A 39 16.48 -11.38 4.75
C GLU A 39 16.72 -9.87 4.89
N HIS A 40 15.68 -9.07 4.70
CA HIS A 40 15.73 -7.61 4.75
C HIS A 40 14.94 -7.09 5.96
N PRO A 41 15.21 -5.85 6.45
CA PRO A 41 14.50 -5.31 7.60
C PRO A 41 12.99 -5.24 7.38
N SER A 42 12.23 -5.78 8.34
CA SER A 42 10.76 -5.70 8.39
C SER A 42 10.31 -4.98 9.65
N LEU A 43 9.65 -3.84 9.47
CA LEU A 43 9.22 -2.93 10.52
C LEU A 43 7.69 -2.92 10.65
N LEU A 44 7.22 -2.29 11.71
CA LEU A 44 5.81 -2.05 11.99
C LEU A 44 5.59 -0.55 12.15
N ASP A 45 4.61 -0.03 11.42
CA ASP A 45 3.99 1.25 11.68
C ASP A 45 2.65 1.01 12.40
N ALA A 46 2.69 1.07 13.73
CA ALA A 46 1.53 0.77 14.57
C ALA A 46 0.52 1.92 14.63
N THR A 47 0.90 3.12 14.21
CA THR A 47 0.08 4.34 14.31
C THR A 47 -0.30 4.93 12.96
N HIS A 48 0.16 4.32 11.85
CA HIS A 48 0.08 4.84 10.49
C HIS A 48 0.83 6.18 10.30
N LEU A 49 1.84 6.46 11.13
CA LEU A 49 2.62 7.70 11.04
C LEU A 49 3.45 7.77 9.75
N LEU A 50 4.06 6.66 9.33
CA LEU A 50 4.77 6.59 8.06
C LEU A 50 3.79 6.80 6.91
N GLY A 51 2.60 6.19 7.01
CA GLY A 51 1.54 6.40 6.04
C GLY A 51 1.15 7.87 5.91
N GLU A 52 0.98 8.57 7.03
CA GLU A 52 0.69 10.00 7.03
C GLU A 52 1.84 10.84 6.46
N LEU A 53 3.07 10.62 6.95
CA LEU A 53 4.23 11.43 6.59
C LEU A 53 4.51 11.41 5.08
N TYR A 54 4.43 10.22 4.48
CA TYR A 54 4.64 10.04 3.05
C TYR A 54 3.38 10.29 2.21
N GLY A 55 2.18 10.25 2.79
CA GLY A 55 0.92 10.35 2.04
C GLY A 55 0.48 9.02 1.42
N ILE A 56 0.81 7.89 2.06
CA ILE A 56 0.41 6.55 1.62
C ILE A 56 -1.07 6.34 1.94
N VAL A 57 -1.87 6.22 0.89
CA VAL A 57 -3.32 6.02 0.99
C VAL A 57 -3.76 4.59 0.63
N ASN A 58 -2.87 3.76 0.09
CA ASN A 58 -3.16 2.38 -0.28
C ASN A 58 -1.89 1.52 -0.16
N VAL A 59 -2.03 0.20 -0.07
CA VAL A 59 -0.91 -0.74 -0.01
C VAL A 59 -1.15 -1.97 -0.91
N PRO A 60 -0.11 -2.53 -1.55
CA PRO A 60 1.30 -2.18 -1.36
C PRO A 60 1.70 -0.91 -2.14
N THR A 61 2.51 -0.09 -1.49
CA THR A 61 3.08 1.14 -2.00
C THR A 61 4.55 1.18 -1.63
N GLY A 62 5.38 1.74 -2.51
CA GLY A 62 6.82 1.84 -2.35
C GLY A 62 7.28 3.27 -2.52
N VAL A 63 8.41 3.57 -1.90
CA VAL A 63 9.09 4.86 -1.92
C VAL A 63 10.55 4.58 -2.19
N TRP A 64 11.19 5.34 -3.08
CA TRP A 64 12.61 5.16 -3.38
C TRP A 64 13.41 6.29 -2.75
N ILE A 65 14.45 5.90 -2.01
CA ILE A 65 15.33 6.79 -1.27
C ILE A 65 16.75 6.49 -1.73
N ASP A 66 17.47 7.50 -2.21
CA ASP A 66 18.87 7.35 -2.62
C ASP A 66 19.83 7.27 -1.43
N GLU A 67 21.12 7.08 -1.72
CA GLU A 67 22.18 6.98 -0.70
C GLU A 67 22.41 8.29 0.08
N GLN A 68 21.91 9.41 -0.42
CA GLN A 68 21.97 10.72 0.25
C GLN A 68 20.75 10.94 1.17
N GLY A 69 19.81 9.98 1.21
CA GLY A 69 18.59 10.06 2.00
C GLY A 69 17.50 10.92 1.34
N LEU A 70 17.61 11.20 0.04
CA LEU A 70 16.62 11.96 -0.70
C LEU A 70 15.61 11.04 -1.37
N LEU A 71 14.36 11.51 -1.41
CA LEU A 71 13.32 10.84 -2.17
C LEU A 71 13.59 11.04 -3.66
N VAL A 72 13.70 9.93 -4.39
CA VAL A 72 13.84 9.92 -5.85
C VAL A 72 12.62 9.31 -6.54
N ARG A 73 11.72 8.67 -5.78
CA ARG A 73 10.34 8.40 -6.20
C ARG A 73 9.38 8.53 -5.01
N PRO A 74 8.26 9.27 -5.16
CA PRO A 74 7.23 9.39 -4.14
C PRO A 74 6.46 8.08 -3.97
N PRO A 75 5.55 7.98 -2.97
CA PRO A 75 4.70 6.81 -2.82
C PRO A 75 3.88 6.50 -4.07
N GLU A 76 4.11 5.32 -4.61
CA GLU A 76 3.39 4.79 -5.77
C GLU A 76 3.12 3.28 -5.58
N PRO A 77 2.17 2.68 -6.32
CA PRO A 77 1.90 1.25 -6.23
C PRO A 77 3.17 0.42 -6.49
N ALA A 78 3.54 -0.45 -5.55
CA ALA A 78 4.80 -1.17 -5.62
C ALA A 78 4.59 -2.67 -5.59
N PHE A 79 4.89 -3.31 -6.72
CA PHE A 79 4.81 -4.75 -6.88
C PHE A 79 6.13 -5.26 -7.46
N PRO A 80 6.83 -6.19 -6.81
CA PRO A 80 8.04 -6.83 -7.36
C PRO A 80 7.69 -7.91 -8.41
N GLY A 81 6.52 -7.79 -9.05
CA GLY A 81 5.88 -8.79 -9.93
C GLY A 81 4.44 -9.11 -9.52
N ARG A 82 3.76 -9.93 -10.33
CA ARG A 82 2.39 -10.40 -10.06
C ARG A 82 2.36 -11.61 -9.10
N PRO A 83 1.55 -11.60 -8.03
CA PRO A 83 1.42 -12.76 -7.15
C PRO A 83 0.82 -13.98 -7.85
N ALA A 84 1.58 -15.08 -7.94
CA ALA A 84 1.20 -16.28 -8.69
C ALA A 84 -0.13 -16.93 -8.23
N PHE A 85 -0.51 -16.79 -6.95
CA PHE A 85 -1.76 -17.34 -6.44
C PHE A 85 -3.01 -16.73 -7.09
N LEU A 86 -2.91 -15.51 -7.63
CA LEU A 86 -4.04 -14.86 -8.29
C LEU A 86 -4.45 -15.58 -9.57
N ASP A 87 -3.50 -16.21 -10.27
CA ASP A 87 -3.75 -16.86 -11.55
C ASP A 87 -4.10 -18.35 -11.41
N GLN A 88 -4.01 -18.90 -10.19
CA GLN A 88 -4.39 -20.29 -9.92
C GLN A 88 -5.91 -20.48 -10.01
N PRO A 89 -6.42 -21.60 -10.56
CA PRO A 89 -7.85 -21.89 -10.57
C PRO A 89 -8.38 -21.99 -9.13
N LEU A 90 -9.56 -21.42 -8.89
CA LEU A 90 -10.19 -21.45 -7.57
C LEU A 90 -10.98 -22.75 -7.41
N PRO A 91 -10.75 -23.54 -6.35
CA PRO A 91 -11.55 -24.74 -6.07
C PRO A 91 -13.04 -24.41 -5.96
N ASP A 92 -13.93 -25.34 -6.31
CA ASP A 92 -15.38 -25.12 -6.20
C ASP A 92 -15.83 -24.88 -4.74
N THR A 93 -15.08 -25.41 -3.79
CA THR A 93 -15.33 -25.28 -2.34
C THR A 93 -14.97 -23.91 -1.76
N VAL A 94 -14.34 -23.00 -2.52
CA VAL A 94 -13.99 -21.69 -1.99
C VAL A 94 -15.25 -20.90 -1.64
N ASN A 95 -15.24 -20.25 -0.47
CA ASN A 95 -16.34 -19.40 -0.02
C ASN A 95 -16.70 -18.36 -1.11
N PRO A 96 -18.00 -18.14 -1.43
CA PRO A 96 -18.42 -17.22 -2.50
C PRO A 96 -17.90 -15.78 -2.37
N ARG A 97 -17.79 -15.26 -1.13
CA ARG A 97 -17.22 -13.93 -0.90
C ARG A 97 -15.74 -13.90 -1.24
N LEU A 98 -14.97 -14.89 -0.76
CA LEU A 98 -13.55 -15.01 -1.08
C LEU A 98 -13.34 -15.19 -2.59
N ARG A 99 -14.19 -15.97 -3.27
CA ARG A 99 -14.21 -16.05 -4.74
C ARG A 99 -14.37 -14.67 -5.36
N GLY A 100 -15.35 -13.89 -4.90
CA GLY A 100 -15.56 -12.51 -5.36
C GLY A 100 -14.33 -11.62 -5.16
N VAL A 101 -13.72 -11.67 -3.97
CA VAL A 101 -12.49 -10.91 -3.66
C VAL A 101 -11.38 -11.27 -4.62
N LEU A 102 -11.11 -12.56 -4.83
CA LEU A 102 -10.05 -13.04 -5.73
C LEU A 102 -10.36 -12.70 -7.20
N THR A 103 -11.63 -12.74 -7.61
CA THR A 103 -12.07 -12.32 -8.95
C THR A 103 -11.78 -10.85 -9.22
N GLU A 104 -12.09 -9.95 -8.28
CA GLU A 104 -11.75 -8.53 -8.46
C GLU A 104 -10.25 -8.28 -8.31
N ALA A 105 -9.57 -8.98 -7.39
CA ALA A 105 -8.12 -8.87 -7.20
C ALA A 105 -7.32 -9.19 -8.47
N ARG A 106 -7.80 -10.11 -9.32
CA ARG A 106 -7.18 -10.43 -10.61
C ARG A 106 -7.13 -9.28 -11.60
N LYS A 107 -8.08 -8.33 -11.49
CA LYS A 107 -8.27 -7.19 -12.39
C LYS A 107 -7.51 -5.94 -11.95
N LEU A 108 -6.96 -5.93 -10.74
CA LEU A 108 -6.20 -4.80 -10.23
C LEU A 108 -5.03 -4.48 -11.17
N ASN A 109 -4.78 -3.19 -11.40
CA ASN A 109 -3.63 -2.75 -12.18
C ASN A 109 -2.33 -2.98 -11.38
N MET A 110 -1.71 -4.15 -11.55
CA MET A 110 -0.43 -4.51 -10.93
C MET A 110 0.66 -4.50 -11.98
N GLU A 111 1.33 -3.37 -12.13
CA GLU A 111 2.39 -3.19 -13.13
C GLU A 111 3.75 -3.71 -12.64
N GLY A 112 3.75 -4.93 -12.07
CA GLY A 112 4.89 -5.46 -11.33
C GLY A 112 6.16 -5.66 -12.16
N ASP A 113 6.03 -6.10 -13.42
CA ASP A 113 7.19 -6.27 -14.31
C ASP A 113 7.80 -4.93 -14.68
N ARG A 114 6.98 -3.90 -14.95
CA ARG A 114 7.45 -2.52 -15.19
C ARG A 114 8.15 -1.98 -13.95
N TYR A 115 7.56 -2.16 -12.77
CA TYR A 115 8.13 -1.69 -11.51
C TYR A 115 9.49 -2.33 -11.21
N ALA A 116 9.57 -3.66 -11.32
CA ALA A 116 10.81 -4.37 -11.08
C ALA A 116 11.90 -4.03 -12.12
N ALA A 117 11.52 -3.80 -13.39
CA ALA A 117 12.46 -3.34 -14.42
C ALA A 117 13.02 -1.95 -14.10
N ALA A 118 12.15 -1.01 -13.73
CA ALA A 118 12.54 0.35 -13.35
C ALA A 118 13.46 0.34 -12.12
N LEU A 119 13.19 -0.50 -11.12
CA LEU A 119 14.03 -0.64 -9.94
C LEU A 119 15.42 -1.22 -10.29
N ARG A 120 15.48 -2.26 -11.14
CA ARG A 120 16.76 -2.83 -11.61
C ARG A 120 17.60 -1.82 -12.36
N ASP A 121 16.95 -0.99 -13.18
CA ASP A 121 17.57 0.10 -13.92
C ASP A 121 18.14 1.16 -12.96
N TRP A 122 17.33 1.63 -12.01
CA TRP A 122 17.77 2.58 -11.00
C TRP A 122 18.95 2.07 -10.18
N VAL A 123 18.92 0.81 -9.72
CA VAL A 123 20.07 0.24 -9.00
C VAL A 123 21.32 0.11 -9.90
N ALA A 124 21.17 -0.01 -11.22
CA ALA A 124 22.31 -0.11 -12.13
C ALA A 124 22.91 1.26 -12.52
N GLN A 125 22.06 2.30 -12.63
CA GLN A 125 22.44 3.61 -13.15
C GLN A 125 22.47 4.70 -12.07
N GLY A 126 21.94 4.44 -10.87
CA GLY A 126 21.81 5.43 -9.80
C GLY A 126 21.02 6.66 -10.26
N ALA A 127 21.58 7.84 -10.01
CA ALA A 127 20.95 9.11 -10.38
C ALA A 127 20.78 9.32 -11.90
N ASP A 128 21.52 8.58 -12.74
CA ASP A 128 21.41 8.67 -14.21
C ASP A 128 20.22 7.87 -14.76
N SER A 129 19.55 7.06 -13.93
CA SER A 129 18.37 6.31 -14.33
C SER A 129 17.23 7.25 -14.74
N PRO A 130 16.55 7.02 -15.88
CA PRO A 130 15.36 7.80 -16.26
C PRO A 130 14.20 7.66 -15.26
N TYR A 131 14.26 6.67 -14.37
CA TYR A 131 13.22 6.44 -13.36
C TYR A 131 13.49 7.17 -12.03
N ALA A 132 14.72 7.65 -11.80
CA ALA A 132 15.06 8.49 -10.66
C ALA A 132 14.62 9.94 -10.92
N LEU A 133 13.70 10.44 -10.12
CA LEU A 133 13.13 11.77 -10.28
C LEU A 133 13.95 12.81 -9.52
N GLY A 134 14.05 14.01 -10.09
CA GLY A 134 14.61 15.16 -9.39
C GLY A 134 13.69 15.67 -8.27
N PRO A 135 14.22 16.43 -7.29
CA PRO A 135 13.45 16.89 -6.12
C PRO A 135 12.18 17.68 -6.45
N GLU A 136 12.20 18.51 -7.51
CA GLU A 136 11.03 19.30 -7.94
C GLU A 136 9.89 18.40 -8.42
N GLU A 137 10.21 17.37 -9.19
CA GLU A 137 9.22 16.43 -9.71
C GLU A 137 8.66 15.54 -8.61
N VAL A 138 9.49 15.11 -7.65
CA VAL A 138 9.04 14.41 -6.45
C VAL A 138 8.07 15.29 -5.64
N ALA A 139 8.42 16.55 -5.39
CA ALA A 139 7.57 17.50 -4.67
C ALA A 139 6.24 17.73 -5.41
N ARG A 140 6.27 17.89 -6.74
CA ARG A 140 5.07 18.05 -7.58
C ARG A 140 4.14 16.84 -7.46
N ARG A 141 4.68 15.62 -7.50
CA ARG A 141 3.89 14.37 -7.40
C ARG A 141 3.36 14.09 -6.00
N LEU A 142 4.11 14.43 -4.95
CA LEU A 142 3.61 14.37 -3.57
C LEU A 142 2.43 15.33 -3.37
N GLY A 143 2.52 16.52 -3.95
CA GLY A 143 1.51 17.56 -3.84
C GLY A 143 1.36 18.11 -2.42
N GLU A 144 0.42 19.02 -2.24
CA GLU A 144 0.07 19.57 -0.93
C GLU A 144 -1.01 18.72 -0.24
N ARG A 145 -0.89 18.56 1.09
CA ARG A 145 -1.97 17.96 1.88
C ARG A 145 -3.09 18.96 2.08
N SER A 146 -4.30 18.59 1.66
CA SER A 146 -5.48 19.42 1.89
C SER A 146 -5.86 19.48 3.38
N PRO A 147 -6.56 20.53 3.83
CA PRO A 147 -7.11 20.59 5.19
C PRO A 147 -7.99 19.38 5.54
N GLU A 148 -8.74 18.84 4.57
CA GLU A 148 -9.54 17.63 4.73
C GLU A 148 -8.69 16.39 4.98
N ALA A 149 -7.57 16.23 4.27
CA ALA A 149 -6.65 15.13 4.48
C ALA A 149 -6.00 15.21 5.88
N CYS A 150 -5.60 16.41 6.32
CA CYS A 150 -5.08 16.62 7.68
C CYS A 150 -6.13 16.29 8.75
N ARG A 151 -7.39 16.70 8.55
CA ARG A 151 -8.49 16.34 9.47
C ARG A 151 -8.77 14.84 9.46
N ALA A 152 -8.70 14.19 8.29
CA ALA A 152 -8.87 12.74 8.19
C ALA A 152 -7.79 11.99 8.99
N ALA A 153 -6.53 12.43 8.90
CA ALA A 153 -5.44 11.88 9.70
C ALA A 153 -5.69 12.06 11.21
N ALA A 154 -6.04 13.26 11.66
CA ALA A 154 -6.37 13.50 13.07
C ALA A 154 -7.53 12.62 13.56
N HIS A 155 -8.59 12.44 12.77
CA HIS A 155 -9.67 11.53 13.12
C HIS A 155 -9.21 10.07 13.17
N PHE A 156 -8.37 9.64 12.23
CA PHE A 156 -7.82 8.29 12.26
C PHE A 156 -6.94 8.06 13.50
N GLU A 157 -6.07 9.00 13.87
CA GLU A 157 -5.29 8.95 15.11
C GLU A 157 -6.16 8.90 16.36
N LEU A 158 -7.20 9.73 16.45
CA LEU A 158 -8.16 9.67 17.56
C LEU A 158 -8.82 8.30 17.64
N ALA A 159 -9.26 7.75 16.50
CA ALA A 159 -9.93 6.46 16.44
C ALA A 159 -9.02 5.31 16.94
N GLN A 160 -7.70 5.39 16.72
CA GLN A 160 -6.74 4.41 17.20
C GLN A 160 -6.54 4.43 18.73
N ASN A 161 -6.84 5.56 19.38
CA ASN A 161 -6.65 5.76 20.82
C ASN A 161 -7.97 5.71 21.62
N LEU A 162 -9.09 5.47 20.94
CA LEU A 162 -10.42 5.37 21.54
C LEU A 162 -10.93 3.93 21.44
N GLU A 163 -12.00 3.63 22.18
CA GLU A 163 -12.63 2.32 22.17
C GLU A 163 -14.12 2.40 21.77
N GLY A 164 -14.67 1.27 21.34
CA GLY A 164 -16.09 1.10 21.08
C GLY A 164 -16.66 2.10 20.06
N GLU A 165 -17.83 2.65 20.38
CA GLU A 165 -18.56 3.56 19.49
C GLU A 165 -17.79 4.86 19.19
N ALA A 166 -17.04 5.38 20.18
CA ALA A 166 -16.25 6.60 20.01
C ALA A 166 -15.17 6.43 18.93
N ALA A 167 -14.46 5.28 18.92
CA ALA A 167 -13.51 4.96 17.86
C ALA A 167 -14.17 4.86 16.49
N VAL A 168 -15.32 4.18 16.42
CA VAL A 168 -16.08 3.96 15.19
C VAL A 168 -16.51 5.29 14.55
N VAL A 169 -16.97 6.26 15.35
CA VAL A 169 -17.34 7.61 14.87
C VAL A 169 -16.18 8.26 14.13
N HIS A 170 -14.98 8.21 14.72
CA HIS A 170 -13.81 8.83 14.13
C HIS A 170 -13.24 8.07 12.93
N PHE A 171 -13.26 6.73 12.94
CA PHE A 171 -12.91 5.96 11.73
C PHE A 171 -13.84 6.30 10.55
N LYS A 172 -15.15 6.41 10.79
CA LYS A 172 -16.12 6.79 9.76
C LYS A 172 -15.88 8.20 9.24
N GLU A 173 -15.53 9.13 10.12
CA GLU A 173 -15.22 10.50 9.72
C GLU A 173 -13.94 10.58 8.87
N ALA A 174 -12.90 9.80 9.21
CA ALA A 174 -11.71 9.66 8.37
C ALA A 174 -12.05 9.11 6.98
N HIS A 175 -12.95 8.12 6.87
CA HIS A 175 -13.43 7.61 5.58
C HIS A 175 -14.20 8.66 4.77
N ARG A 176 -15.02 9.45 5.44
CA ARG A 176 -15.82 10.51 4.81
C ARG A 176 -14.93 11.63 4.25
N LEU A 177 -13.92 12.05 5.01
CA LEU A 177 -13.00 13.12 4.64
C LEU A 177 -11.99 12.70 3.57
N GLN A 178 -11.53 11.44 3.59
CA GLN A 178 -10.58 10.92 2.62
C GLN A 178 -11.04 9.57 2.03
N PRO A 179 -12.08 9.57 1.18
CA PRO A 179 -12.73 8.35 0.71
C PRO A 179 -11.84 7.44 -0.16
N ARG A 180 -10.74 7.97 -0.71
CA ARG A 180 -9.73 7.19 -1.46
C ARG A 180 -8.61 6.64 -0.59
N ASN A 181 -8.63 6.88 0.73
CA ASN A 181 -7.67 6.28 1.66
C ASN A 181 -8.10 4.86 2.04
N TRP A 182 -7.62 3.92 1.24
CA TRP A 182 -7.80 2.49 1.44
C TRP A 182 -7.07 1.96 2.66
N ALA A 183 -5.94 2.55 3.06
CA ALA A 183 -5.24 2.16 4.29
C ALA A 183 -6.15 2.36 5.51
N TYR A 184 -6.80 3.53 5.62
CA TYR A 184 -7.75 3.80 6.70
C TYR A 184 -8.97 2.88 6.65
N LYS A 185 -9.59 2.72 5.48
CA LYS A 185 -10.74 1.84 5.30
C LYS A 185 -10.44 0.40 5.70
N ARG A 186 -9.37 -0.17 5.17
CA ARG A 186 -8.99 -1.56 5.43
C ARG A 186 -8.61 -1.77 6.89
N GLN A 187 -7.92 -0.81 7.53
CA GLN A 187 -7.63 -0.91 8.96
C GLN A 187 -8.93 -0.95 9.76
N ALA A 188 -9.84 0.00 9.53
CA ALA A 188 -11.12 0.10 10.23
C ALA A 188 -12.02 -1.13 10.02
N TRP A 189 -12.14 -1.62 8.79
CA TRP A 189 -12.89 -2.84 8.48
C TRP A 189 -12.30 -4.05 9.18
N SER A 190 -10.97 -4.21 9.08
CA SER A 190 -10.29 -5.34 9.73
C SER A 190 -10.50 -5.31 11.24
N LEU A 191 -10.48 -4.12 11.87
CA LEU A 191 -11.12 -3.69 13.13
C LEU A 191 -12.20 -4.64 13.64
N VAL A 192 -13.25 -4.70 12.85
CA VAL A 192 -14.51 -5.35 13.17
C VAL A 192 -14.58 -6.76 12.59
N ASP A 193 -14.14 -6.94 11.36
CA ASP A 193 -14.17 -8.20 10.64
C ASP A 193 -12.89 -8.36 9.79
N ARG A 194 -12.08 -9.36 10.10
CA ARG A 194 -10.82 -9.64 9.39
C ARG A 194 -11.01 -9.97 7.92
N THR A 195 -12.21 -10.43 7.53
CA THR A 195 -12.58 -10.70 6.13
C THR A 195 -13.00 -9.43 5.38
N GLN A 196 -13.11 -8.30 6.10
CA GLN A 196 -13.56 -7.01 5.58
C GLN A 196 -14.92 -7.15 4.87
N ALA A 197 -15.83 -7.92 5.48
CA ALA A 197 -17.21 -8.04 5.03
C ALA A 197 -18.08 -6.90 5.54
N PRO A 198 -19.08 -6.46 4.75
CA PRO A 198 -20.16 -5.64 5.24
C PRO A 198 -20.74 -6.21 6.53
N ASN A 199 -21.01 -5.34 7.48
CA ASN A 199 -21.58 -5.65 8.76
C ASN A 199 -22.40 -4.45 9.26
N ALA A 200 -22.95 -4.55 10.48
CA ALA A 200 -23.78 -3.50 11.06
C ALA A 200 -23.02 -2.17 11.29
N ILE A 201 -21.70 -2.22 11.47
CA ILE A 201 -20.87 -1.03 11.71
C ILE A 201 -20.47 -0.39 10.38
N TYR A 202 -19.95 -1.20 9.45
CA TYR A 202 -19.53 -0.78 8.12
C TYR A 202 -20.39 -1.47 7.04
N PRO A 203 -21.27 -0.73 6.35
CA PRO A 203 -22.21 -1.32 5.38
C PRO A 203 -21.55 -1.78 4.08
N THR A 204 -20.28 -1.42 3.88
CA THR A 204 -19.44 -1.83 2.76
C THR A 204 -18.14 -2.41 3.29
N GLY A 205 -17.51 -3.24 2.45
CA GLY A 205 -16.15 -3.70 2.65
C GLY A 205 -15.36 -3.61 1.36
N TRP A 206 -14.18 -4.24 1.33
CA TRP A 206 -13.28 -4.15 0.18
C TRP A 206 -13.95 -4.58 -1.13
N LEU A 207 -14.67 -5.71 -1.12
CA LEU A 207 -15.28 -6.25 -2.34
C LEU A 207 -16.33 -5.30 -2.94
N GLU A 208 -17.18 -4.74 -2.09
CA GLU A 208 -18.27 -3.85 -2.49
C GLU A 208 -17.71 -2.55 -3.06
N GLU A 209 -16.74 -1.94 -2.36
CA GLU A 209 -16.19 -0.66 -2.80
C GLU A 209 -15.28 -0.78 -4.02
N VAL A 210 -14.52 -1.87 -4.14
CA VAL A 210 -13.70 -2.12 -5.33
C VAL A 210 -14.57 -2.39 -6.57
N ARG A 211 -15.70 -3.09 -6.42
CA ARG A 211 -16.66 -3.24 -7.52
C ARG A 211 -17.29 -1.92 -7.92
N ALA A 212 -17.64 -1.08 -6.95
CA ALA A 212 -18.23 0.24 -7.22
C ALA A 212 -17.22 1.18 -7.91
N LEU A 213 -15.95 1.10 -7.54
CA LEU A 213 -14.88 1.89 -8.14
C LEU A 213 -14.48 1.38 -9.54
N GLY A 214 -14.52 0.06 -9.74
CA GLY A 214 -13.77 -0.63 -10.79
C GLY A 214 -12.40 -1.04 -10.28
N ALA A 215 -12.09 -2.34 -10.37
CA ALA A 215 -10.88 -2.91 -9.78
C ALA A 215 -9.60 -2.37 -10.43
N GLU A 216 -9.63 -2.09 -11.72
CA GLU A 216 -8.56 -1.47 -12.50
C GLU A 216 -8.18 -0.08 -11.98
N PHE A 217 -9.08 0.63 -11.28
CA PHE A 217 -8.86 1.96 -10.73
C PHE A 217 -8.47 1.96 -9.23
N TYR A 218 -8.33 0.78 -8.63
CA TYR A 218 -7.95 0.64 -7.23
C TYR A 218 -6.55 1.18 -6.94
N TYR A 219 -5.63 1.00 -7.88
CA TYR A 219 -4.31 1.64 -7.91
C TYR A 219 -4.24 2.63 -9.07
N PRO A 220 -3.60 3.80 -8.89
CA PRO A 220 -3.22 4.62 -10.04
C PRO A 220 -2.20 3.87 -10.92
N PRO A 221 -2.10 4.20 -12.22
CA PRO A 221 -1.05 3.66 -13.07
C PRO A 221 0.33 4.14 -12.63
N LEU A 222 1.37 3.36 -12.96
CA LEU A 222 2.76 3.78 -12.76
C LEU A 222 3.15 4.86 -13.76
N GLU A 223 3.63 5.99 -13.23
CA GLU A 223 4.12 7.12 -14.00
C GLU A 223 5.63 7.00 -14.24
N PHE A 224 6.02 6.14 -15.18
CA PHE A 224 7.41 5.89 -15.59
C PHE A 224 7.81 6.55 -16.90
N GLU A 225 6.90 7.27 -17.56
CA GLU A 225 7.27 8.06 -18.73
C GLU A 225 8.14 9.24 -18.29
N PRO A 226 9.34 9.42 -18.87
CA PRO A 226 10.07 10.67 -18.74
C PRO A 226 9.25 11.77 -19.43
N GLU A 227 9.23 12.98 -18.88
CA GLU A 227 9.04 14.13 -19.77
C GLU A 227 10.14 14.05 -20.84
N GLN A 228 9.75 14.14 -22.11
CA GLN A 228 10.69 14.29 -23.21
C GLN A 228 11.52 15.54 -22.90
N ARG A 229 12.75 15.33 -22.43
CA ARG A 229 13.74 16.39 -22.19
C ARG A 229 14.02 17.17 -23.47
#